data_AF-A0A3B9MYG6-F1
#
_entry.id   AF-A0A3B9MYG6-F1
#
_cell.length_a   1.000
_cell.length_b   1.000
_cell.length_c   1.000
_cell.angle_alpha   90.00
_cell.angle_beta   90.00
_cell.angle_gamma   90.00
#
_symmetry.space_group_name_H-M   'P 1'
#
loop_
_entity.id
_entity.type
_entity.pdbx_description
1 polymer ?
#
loop_
_entity_poly.entity_id
_entity_poly.type
_entity_poly.pdbx_seq_one_letter_code
_entity_poly.pdbx_strand_id
1 'polypeptide(L)'
;MSNRVIARYFYSPICPESFAALERLSNLFSKWDEFLFEVINLAENEIVPGYKWFPEEQELVDTYQGNGVKPLLYAKLFINGEEIKGFPPSKKHLEETLLRYSIVLDKNDYSYNYGTFPPHNRIECDEKEFKFSLYNQNNINDACKICTKYHPYLHEEAYLLDDWSEFEKKKENFVNKKLKADEMLGVIAYYKNRSAGFIEAFTLNNSSILGFPVSEINENGLMITCLSVCSEFSGYGLAKRLIFELEAEAKAAGYKSIEVLAFPDEDSWQPFSLYAKLDFIQNIAFENGLILMKKQIDCV
;
A
#
# COMPACT_ATOMS: atom_id res chain seq x y z
N MET A 1 0.73 12.87 -35.37
CA MET A 1 0.71 11.84 -34.30
C MET A 1 -0.74 11.51 -34.05
N SER A 2 -1.10 10.22 -34.05
CA SER A 2 -2.46 9.80 -33.70
C SER A 2 -2.79 10.32 -32.29
N ASN A 3 -3.89 11.05 -32.12
CA ASN A 3 -4.41 11.53 -30.83
C ASN A 3 -4.96 10.33 -30.04
N ARG A 4 -4.11 9.36 -29.69
CA ARG A 4 -4.51 8.26 -28.81
C ARG A 4 -4.75 8.83 -27.41
N VAL A 5 -5.78 8.32 -26.76
CA VAL A 5 -6.06 8.60 -25.34
C VAL A 5 -5.03 7.83 -24.52
N ILE A 6 -4.33 8.51 -23.61
CA ILE A 6 -3.30 7.88 -22.79
C ILE A 6 -3.93 7.45 -21.47
N ALA A 7 -3.95 6.14 -21.20
CA ALA A 7 -4.28 5.59 -19.90
C ALA A 7 -2.97 5.17 -19.22
N ARG A 8 -2.58 5.83 -18.13
CA ARG A 8 -1.32 5.58 -17.44
C ARG A 8 -1.55 5.09 -16.03
N TYR A 9 -0.99 3.93 -15.71
CA TYR A 9 -1.11 3.31 -14.40
C TYR A 9 0.23 3.29 -13.67
N PHE A 10 0.29 3.92 -12.50
CA PHE A 10 1.46 3.98 -11.64
C PHE A 10 1.31 2.98 -10.50
N TYR A 11 1.96 1.82 -10.56
CA TYR A 11 1.77 0.76 -9.59
C TYR A 11 2.92 0.68 -8.58
N SER A 12 2.60 0.24 -7.36
CA SER A 12 3.57 0.05 -6.28
C SER A 12 3.84 -1.43 -6.04
N PRO A 13 5.09 -1.90 -6.11
CA PRO A 13 5.42 -3.33 -6.03
C PRO A 13 5.31 -3.93 -4.61
N ILE A 14 4.87 -3.15 -3.62
CA ILE A 14 4.64 -3.63 -2.24
C ILE A 14 3.21 -4.09 -1.96
N CYS A 15 2.30 -3.94 -2.92
CA CYS A 15 0.90 -4.32 -2.78
C CYS A 15 0.47 -5.32 -3.87
N PRO A 16 0.05 -6.56 -3.52
CA PRO A 16 -0.41 -7.55 -4.49
C PRO A 16 -1.59 -7.05 -5.33
N GLU A 17 -2.51 -6.28 -4.72
CA GLU A 17 -3.66 -5.69 -5.41
C GLU A 17 -3.25 -4.68 -6.49
N SER A 18 -2.08 -4.05 -6.37
CA SER A 18 -1.53 -3.21 -7.45
C SER A 18 -1.16 -4.03 -8.70
N PHE A 19 -0.68 -5.26 -8.53
CA PHE A 19 -0.40 -6.15 -9.65
C PHE A 19 -1.67 -6.74 -10.26
N ALA A 20 -2.64 -7.13 -9.42
CA ALA A 20 -3.92 -7.63 -9.91
C ALA A 20 -4.69 -6.54 -10.68
N ALA A 21 -4.68 -5.29 -10.19
CA ALA A 21 -5.25 -4.16 -10.89
C ALA A 21 -4.53 -3.86 -12.21
N LEU A 22 -3.19 -3.95 -12.27
CA LEU A 22 -2.43 -3.85 -13.52
C LEU A 22 -2.94 -4.85 -14.57
N GLU A 23 -3.10 -6.12 -14.21
CA GLU A 23 -3.60 -7.14 -15.14
C GLU A 23 -5.03 -6.82 -15.62
N ARG A 24 -5.93 -6.48 -14.69
CA ARG A 24 -7.32 -6.11 -15.01
C ARG A 24 -7.38 -4.91 -15.96
N LEU A 25 -6.55 -3.87 -15.73
CA LEU A 25 -6.49 -2.68 -16.57
C LEU A 25 -5.83 -2.98 -17.93
N SER A 26 -4.79 -3.80 -17.96
CA SER A 26 -4.15 -4.19 -19.22
C SER A 26 -5.13 -4.97 -20.11
N ASN A 27 -5.88 -5.91 -19.55
CA ASN A 27 -6.90 -6.65 -20.26
C ASN A 27 -8.02 -5.73 -20.74
N LEU A 28 -8.42 -4.76 -19.90
CA LEU A 28 -9.45 -3.79 -20.25
C LEU A 28 -9.05 -2.91 -21.43
N PHE A 29 -7.94 -2.19 -21.33
CA PHE A 29 -7.54 -1.23 -22.36
C PHE A 29 -7.04 -1.88 -23.66
N SER A 30 -6.68 -3.16 -23.62
CA SER A 30 -6.33 -3.92 -24.84
C SER A 30 -7.49 -4.05 -25.84
N LYS A 31 -8.73 -3.76 -25.41
CA LYS A 31 -9.93 -3.86 -26.24
C LYS A 31 -10.13 -2.68 -27.20
N TRP A 32 -9.40 -1.58 -27.01
CA TRP A 32 -9.62 -0.32 -27.70
C TRP A 32 -8.33 0.25 -28.27
N ASP A 33 -8.22 0.28 -29.60
CA ASP A 33 -7.05 0.82 -30.30
C ASP A 33 -6.85 2.33 -30.03
N GLU A 34 -7.92 3.05 -29.67
CA GLU A 34 -7.84 4.47 -29.32
C GLU A 34 -7.01 4.72 -28.06
N PHE A 35 -6.85 3.72 -27.18
CA PHE A 35 -6.12 3.85 -25.93
C PHE A 35 -4.69 3.36 -26.05
N LEU A 36 -3.73 4.19 -25.64
CA LEU A 36 -2.38 3.77 -25.30
C LEU A 36 -2.32 3.51 -23.79
N PHE A 37 -2.20 2.25 -23.39
CA PHE A 37 -2.02 1.88 -21.98
C PHE A 37 -0.54 1.87 -21.61
N GLU A 38 -0.16 2.73 -20.67
CA GLU A 38 1.20 2.87 -20.15
C GLU A 38 1.24 2.42 -18.70
N VAL A 39 2.32 1.74 -18.35
CA VAL A 39 2.51 1.14 -17.03
C VAL A 39 3.83 1.65 -16.47
N ILE A 40 3.77 2.23 -15.28
CA ILE A 40 4.92 2.79 -14.57
C ILE A 40 5.09 2.05 -13.25
N ASN A 41 6.19 1.31 -13.13
CA ASN A 41 6.65 0.75 -11.87
C ASN A 41 7.34 1.85 -11.08
N LEU A 42 6.71 2.29 -9.98
CA LEU A 42 7.24 3.37 -9.16
C LEU A 42 8.65 3.09 -8.62
N ALA A 43 9.04 1.83 -8.43
CA ALA A 43 10.36 1.48 -7.89
C ALA A 43 11.45 1.23 -8.94
N GLU A 44 11.12 1.18 -10.23
CA GLU A 44 12.06 0.83 -11.31
C GLU A 44 12.12 1.86 -12.42
N ASN A 45 11.05 2.64 -12.63
CA ASN A 45 10.99 3.65 -13.66
C ASN A 45 11.35 5.03 -13.10
N GLU A 46 12.20 5.73 -13.85
CA GLU A 46 12.51 7.12 -13.56
C GLU A 46 11.33 8.01 -13.95
N ILE A 47 10.84 8.83 -13.03
CA ILE A 47 9.73 9.75 -13.27
C ILE A 47 10.31 11.10 -13.67
N VAL A 48 10.40 11.33 -14.98
CA VAL A 48 10.91 12.60 -15.54
C VAL A 48 9.73 13.51 -15.92
N PRO A 49 9.69 14.76 -15.42
CA PRO A 49 8.67 15.73 -15.81
C PRO A 49 8.75 16.06 -17.31
N GLY A 50 7.61 16.13 -17.98
CA GLY A 50 7.55 16.49 -19.40
C GLY A 50 6.20 16.33 -20.08
N TYR A 51 5.18 15.83 -19.40
CA TYR A 51 3.84 15.63 -19.95
C TYR A 51 2.99 16.88 -19.76
N LYS A 52 3.12 17.86 -20.67
CA LYS A 52 2.29 19.09 -20.68
C LYS A 52 0.77 18.87 -20.63
N TRP A 53 0.30 17.67 -20.95
CA TRP A 53 -1.09 17.26 -20.94
C TRP A 53 -1.54 16.62 -19.62
N PHE A 54 -0.64 16.41 -18.65
CA PHE A 54 -0.89 15.77 -17.36
C PHE A 54 -0.89 16.82 -16.24
N PRO A 55 -2.06 17.39 -15.88
CA PRO A 55 -2.14 18.50 -14.93
C PRO A 55 -1.57 18.15 -13.54
N GLU A 56 -1.72 16.91 -13.12
CA GLU A 56 -1.30 16.37 -11.84
C GLU A 56 0.14 15.81 -11.86
N GLU A 57 0.86 15.94 -12.99
CA GLU A 57 2.25 15.48 -13.13
C GLU A 57 3.17 16.05 -12.06
N GLN A 58 3.07 17.36 -11.80
CA GLN A 58 3.95 18.02 -10.86
C GLN A 58 3.74 17.51 -9.43
N GLU A 59 2.49 17.28 -9.03
CA GLU A 59 2.17 16.70 -7.72
C GLU A 59 2.75 15.28 -7.59
N LEU A 60 2.67 14.50 -8.67
CA LEU A 60 3.23 13.15 -8.70
C LEU A 60 4.77 13.16 -8.59
N VAL A 61 5.41 14.04 -9.34
CA VAL A 61 6.86 14.27 -9.31
C VAL A 61 7.29 14.76 -7.93
N ASP A 62 6.57 15.71 -7.34
CA ASP A 62 6.90 16.28 -6.04
C ASP A 62 6.88 15.19 -4.96
N THR A 63 5.88 14.31 -4.94
CA THR A 63 5.84 13.18 -4.01
C THR A 63 6.98 12.19 -4.24
N TYR A 64 7.28 11.85 -5.50
CA TYR A 64 8.42 10.98 -5.83
C TYR A 64 9.76 11.57 -5.36
N GLN A 65 9.88 12.91 -5.40
CA GLN A 65 11.02 13.68 -4.92
C GLN A 65 10.96 14.03 -3.41
N GLY A 66 9.92 13.56 -2.69
CA GLY A 66 9.75 13.82 -1.25
C GLY A 66 9.31 15.24 -0.87
N ASN A 67 8.96 16.05 -1.86
CA ASN A 67 8.42 17.40 -1.69
C ASN A 67 6.88 17.42 -1.75
N GLY A 68 6.26 16.25 -1.94
CA GLY A 68 4.84 16.11 -2.16
C GLY A 68 4.01 16.47 -0.94
N VAL A 69 3.02 17.33 -1.15
CA VAL A 69 2.04 17.73 -0.12
C VAL A 69 0.75 16.91 -0.21
N LYS A 70 0.70 15.88 -1.07
CA LYS A 70 -0.41 14.93 -1.14
C LYS A 70 0.13 13.50 -1.23
N PRO A 71 -0.49 12.55 -0.51
CA PRO A 71 -0.12 11.16 -0.67
C PRO A 71 -0.54 10.68 -2.05
N LEU A 72 0.42 10.13 -2.81
CA LEU A 72 0.10 9.28 -3.95
C LEU A 72 -0.24 7.91 -3.39
N LEU A 73 -1.38 7.82 -2.70
CA LEU A 73 -1.88 6.54 -2.24
C LEU A 73 -1.93 5.60 -3.45
N TYR A 74 -1.14 4.55 -3.32
CA TYR A 74 -0.86 3.45 -4.23
C TYR A 74 -1.69 3.33 -5.51
N ALA A 75 -1.01 2.97 -6.60
CA ALA A 75 -1.67 2.34 -7.74
C ALA A 75 -2.74 3.22 -8.39
N LYS A 76 -2.32 4.43 -8.81
CA LYS A 76 -3.19 5.41 -9.45
C LYS A 76 -3.27 5.20 -10.95
N LEU A 77 -4.48 5.33 -11.49
CA LEU A 77 -4.73 5.38 -12.92
C LEU A 77 -5.07 6.81 -13.32
N PHE A 78 -4.48 7.27 -14.42
CA PHE A 78 -4.80 8.54 -15.05
C PHE A 78 -5.23 8.31 -16.50
N ILE A 79 -6.27 9.00 -16.95
CA ILE A 79 -6.73 8.96 -18.35
C ILE A 79 -6.65 10.37 -18.92
N ASN A 80 -5.73 10.60 -19.86
CA ASN A 80 -5.35 11.93 -20.36
C ASN A 80 -5.07 12.94 -19.23
N GLY A 81 -4.44 12.45 -18.17
CA GLY A 81 -4.03 13.23 -17.01
C GLY A 81 -5.04 13.24 -15.88
N GLU A 82 -6.33 12.99 -16.13
CA GLU A 82 -7.34 12.98 -15.07
C GLU A 82 -7.24 11.73 -14.19
N GLU A 83 -7.14 11.89 -12.87
CA GLU A 83 -7.09 10.79 -11.90
C GLU A 83 -8.42 10.02 -11.85
N ILE A 84 -8.35 8.72 -12.03
CA ILE A 84 -9.46 7.81 -11.74
C ILE A 84 -9.39 7.43 -10.27
N LYS A 85 -10.26 8.05 -9.47
CA LYS A 85 -10.27 7.88 -8.01
C LYS A 85 -10.58 6.45 -7.56
N GLY A 86 -9.99 6.08 -6.43
CA GLY A 86 -10.18 4.79 -5.75
C GLY A 86 -8.92 3.94 -5.80
N PHE A 87 -8.72 3.08 -4.81
CA PHE A 87 -7.66 2.08 -4.85
C PHE A 87 -8.23 0.66 -4.69
N PRO A 88 -8.02 -0.19 -5.71
CA PRO A 88 -7.64 0.18 -7.09
C PRO A 88 -8.71 1.05 -7.76
N PRO A 89 -8.45 1.57 -8.98
CA PRO A 89 -9.31 2.55 -9.62
C PRO A 89 -10.76 2.11 -9.66
N SER A 90 -11.69 2.97 -9.24
CA SER A 90 -13.11 2.65 -9.11
C SER A 90 -13.75 2.37 -10.47
N LYS A 91 -14.42 1.21 -10.62
CA LYS A 91 -15.23 0.88 -11.81
C LYS A 91 -16.21 2.00 -12.18
N LYS A 92 -16.89 2.62 -11.20
CA LYS A 92 -17.82 3.73 -11.44
C LYS A 92 -17.12 4.92 -12.10
N HIS A 93 -15.99 5.37 -11.56
CA HIS A 93 -15.25 6.51 -12.13
C HIS A 93 -14.63 6.17 -13.49
N LEU A 94 -14.26 4.89 -13.69
CA LEU A 94 -13.81 4.37 -14.97
C LEU A 94 -14.93 4.44 -16.02
N GLU A 95 -16.12 3.97 -15.69
CA GLU A 95 -17.31 4.03 -16.56
C GLU A 95 -17.65 5.47 -16.95
N GLU A 96 -17.74 6.38 -15.97
CA GLU A 96 -18.00 7.80 -16.20
C GLU A 96 -16.95 8.42 -17.13
N THR A 97 -15.68 8.04 -16.98
CA THR A 97 -14.58 8.54 -17.82
C THR A 97 -14.65 7.98 -19.24
N LEU A 98 -14.84 6.67 -19.40
CA LEU A 98 -14.88 5.99 -20.69
C LEU A 98 -16.09 6.45 -21.54
N LEU A 99 -17.21 6.77 -20.90
CA LEU A 99 -18.39 7.33 -21.58
C LEU A 99 -18.08 8.64 -22.31
N ARG A 100 -17.15 9.47 -21.82
CA ARG A 100 -16.71 10.70 -22.51
C ARG A 100 -16.00 10.40 -23.84
N TYR A 101 -15.51 9.17 -24.01
CA TYR A 101 -14.91 8.66 -25.23
C TYR A 101 -15.89 7.78 -26.03
N SER A 102 -17.19 7.83 -25.71
CA SER A 102 -18.24 6.98 -26.32
C SER A 102 -18.03 5.47 -26.13
N ILE A 103 -17.31 5.08 -25.07
CA ILE A 103 -17.07 3.68 -24.71
C ILE A 103 -18.01 3.32 -23.56
N VAL A 104 -18.75 2.22 -23.74
CA VAL A 104 -19.58 1.62 -22.70
C VAL A 104 -18.89 0.38 -22.17
N LEU A 105 -18.61 0.36 -20.87
CA LEU A 105 -17.96 -0.75 -20.19
C LEU A 105 -18.94 -1.94 -20.08
N ASP A 106 -18.50 -3.15 -20.44
CA ASP A 106 -19.30 -4.36 -20.20
C ASP A 106 -19.45 -4.60 -18.68
N LYS A 107 -20.58 -5.17 -18.28
CA LYS A 107 -20.84 -5.47 -16.86
C LYS A 107 -19.77 -6.41 -16.27
N ASN A 108 -19.22 -7.32 -17.08
CA ASN A 108 -18.20 -8.28 -16.67
C ASN A 108 -16.78 -7.73 -16.81
N ASP A 109 -16.61 -6.58 -17.46
CA ASP A 109 -15.30 -5.96 -17.60
C ASP A 109 -14.87 -5.29 -16.31
N TYR A 110 -13.59 -5.46 -15.97
CA TYR A 110 -12.96 -4.83 -14.82
C TYR A 110 -13.77 -5.06 -13.53
N SER A 111 -14.17 -6.31 -13.29
CA SER A 111 -14.94 -6.72 -12.11
C SER A 111 -14.04 -7.11 -10.95
N TYR A 112 -14.38 -6.63 -9.77
CA TYR A 112 -13.89 -7.08 -8.47
C TYR A 112 -14.98 -6.80 -7.44
N ASN A 113 -14.97 -7.51 -6.31
CA ASN A 113 -15.93 -7.30 -5.23
C ASN A 113 -15.24 -6.65 -4.03
N TYR A 114 -15.41 -5.34 -3.90
CA TYR A 114 -15.19 -4.65 -2.64
C TYR A 114 -16.43 -4.83 -1.77
N GLY A 115 -16.23 -5.28 -0.54
CA GLY A 115 -17.32 -5.56 0.38
C GLY A 115 -16.86 -5.36 1.81
N THR A 116 -17.83 -5.10 2.68
CA THR A 116 -17.64 -5.02 4.13
C THR A 116 -17.14 -6.35 4.67
N PHE A 117 -16.13 -6.31 5.54
CA PHE A 117 -15.65 -7.50 6.24
C PHE A 117 -16.82 -8.23 6.92
N PRO A 118 -17.09 -9.50 6.58
CA PRO A 118 -18.00 -10.29 7.38
C PRO A 118 -17.41 -10.39 8.80
N PRO A 119 -18.24 -10.29 9.84
CA PRO A 119 -17.75 -10.44 11.21
C PRO A 119 -17.14 -11.83 11.37
N HIS A 120 -15.83 -11.89 11.61
CA HIS A 120 -15.16 -13.14 11.87
C HIS A 120 -15.49 -13.66 13.26
N ASN A 121 -15.61 -14.97 13.38
CA ASN A 121 -15.52 -15.64 14.66
C ASN A 121 -14.10 -15.43 15.19
N ARG A 122 -13.94 -14.46 16.10
CA ARG A 122 -12.70 -14.30 16.87
C ARG A 122 -12.40 -15.63 17.55
N ILE A 123 -11.15 -16.07 17.43
CA ILE A 123 -10.70 -17.24 18.17
C ILE A 123 -10.16 -16.80 19.51
N GLU A 124 -10.47 -17.57 20.55
CA GLU A 124 -9.94 -17.31 21.88
C GLU A 124 -8.42 -17.56 21.87
N CYS A 125 -7.67 -16.49 22.09
CA CYS A 125 -6.21 -16.51 22.11
C CYS A 125 -5.68 -16.21 23.50
N ASP A 126 -4.62 -16.92 23.91
CA ASP A 126 -3.75 -16.47 25.01
C ASP A 126 -2.71 -15.50 24.44
N GLU A 127 -2.72 -14.25 24.93
CA GLU A 127 -1.78 -13.20 24.51
C GLU A 127 -0.31 -13.62 24.65
N LYS A 128 0.01 -14.50 25.60
CA LYS A 128 1.37 -14.98 25.85
C LYS A 128 1.87 -15.97 24.80
N GLU A 129 0.97 -16.57 24.03
CA GLU A 129 1.34 -17.54 23.00
C GLU A 129 1.67 -16.90 21.64
N PHE A 130 1.44 -15.60 21.48
CA PHE A 130 1.88 -14.87 20.28
C PHE A 130 3.41 -14.79 20.25
N LYS A 131 3.97 -15.18 19.11
CA LYS A 131 5.41 -15.12 18.82
C LYS A 131 5.67 -14.13 17.69
N PHE A 132 6.75 -13.38 17.79
CA PHE A 132 7.15 -12.37 16.81
C PHE A 132 8.46 -12.81 16.17
N SER A 133 8.61 -12.54 14.88
CA SER A 133 9.81 -12.88 14.13
C SER A 133 10.09 -11.77 13.12
N LEU A 134 11.36 -11.38 13.04
CA LEU A 134 11.83 -10.50 11.97
C LEU A 134 11.69 -11.18 10.63
N TYR A 135 11.43 -10.36 9.61
CA TYR A 135 11.40 -10.82 8.24
C TYR A 135 12.71 -11.50 7.86
N ASN A 136 12.57 -12.62 7.16
CA ASN A 136 13.64 -13.36 6.53
C ASN A 136 13.07 -14.14 5.34
N GLN A 137 13.95 -14.80 4.59
CA GLN A 137 13.57 -15.51 3.37
C GLN A 137 12.51 -16.61 3.57
N ASN A 138 12.31 -17.10 4.80
CA ASN A 138 11.37 -18.18 5.08
C ASN A 138 9.97 -17.70 5.48
N ASN A 139 9.82 -16.44 5.94
CA ASN A 139 8.56 -15.97 6.52
C ASN A 139 7.91 -14.79 5.76
N ILE A 140 8.59 -14.18 4.79
CA ILE A 140 8.01 -13.08 3.99
C ILE A 140 6.76 -13.53 3.22
N ASN A 141 6.75 -14.77 2.74
CA ASN A 141 5.60 -15.32 2.03
C ASN A 141 4.33 -15.33 2.91
N ASP A 142 4.46 -15.56 4.21
CA ASP A 142 3.31 -15.56 5.12
C ASP A 142 2.72 -14.15 5.28
N ALA A 143 3.57 -13.12 5.30
CA ALA A 143 3.10 -11.74 5.27
C ALA A 143 2.43 -11.37 3.93
N CYS A 144 2.96 -11.87 2.81
CA CYS A 144 2.37 -11.65 1.49
C CYS A 144 0.95 -12.24 1.42
N LYS A 145 0.75 -13.44 1.97
CA LYS A 145 -0.58 -14.09 2.08
C LYS A 145 -1.53 -13.36 3.03
N ILE A 146 -1.03 -12.78 4.12
CA ILE A 146 -1.87 -11.93 4.98
C ILE A 146 -2.28 -10.67 4.19
N CYS A 147 -1.35 -10.07 3.46
CA CYS A 147 -1.57 -8.83 2.70
C CYS A 147 -2.64 -9.01 1.61
N THR A 148 -2.69 -10.18 0.96
CA THR A 148 -3.78 -10.55 0.06
C THR A 148 -5.04 -10.81 0.86
N LYS A 149 -5.05 -11.82 1.74
CA LYS A 149 -6.26 -12.28 2.42
C LYS A 149 -7.01 -11.21 3.25
N TYR A 150 -6.29 -10.28 3.88
CA TYR A 150 -6.86 -9.28 4.81
C TYR A 150 -6.66 -7.84 4.32
N HIS A 151 -6.72 -7.63 3.01
CA HIS A 151 -6.64 -6.29 2.45
C HIS A 151 -7.89 -5.45 2.82
N PRO A 152 -7.71 -4.19 3.25
CA PRO A 152 -8.81 -3.35 3.76
C PRO A 152 -9.92 -3.08 2.75
N TYR A 153 -9.61 -3.13 1.45
CA TYR A 153 -10.56 -2.76 0.42
C TYR A 153 -11.34 -3.94 -0.17
N LEU A 154 -10.85 -5.18 -0.08
CA LEU A 154 -11.38 -6.36 -0.78
C LEU A 154 -12.16 -7.31 0.14
N HIS A 155 -13.25 -7.90 -0.37
CA HIS A 155 -14.03 -8.90 0.37
C HIS A 155 -13.28 -10.24 0.37
N GLU A 156 -13.19 -10.91 1.54
CA GLU A 156 -12.46 -12.19 1.67
C GLU A 156 -13.01 -13.30 0.76
N GLU A 157 -14.31 -13.33 0.50
CA GLU A 157 -14.90 -14.31 -0.42
C GLU A 157 -14.47 -14.09 -1.87
N ALA A 158 -14.15 -12.85 -2.27
CA ALA A 158 -13.58 -12.57 -3.58
C ALA A 158 -12.14 -13.08 -3.66
N TYR A 159 -11.38 -13.01 -2.55
CA TYR A 159 -10.02 -13.52 -2.46
C TYR A 159 -9.92 -15.03 -2.60
N LEU A 160 -10.84 -15.78 -2.00
CA LEU A 160 -10.79 -17.24 -2.02
C LEU A 160 -11.07 -17.84 -3.41
N LEU A 161 -11.57 -17.04 -4.36
CA LEU A 161 -11.92 -17.49 -5.70
C LEU A 161 -10.76 -17.37 -6.70
N ASP A 162 -9.79 -16.49 -6.44
CA ASP A 162 -8.69 -16.17 -7.35
C ASP A 162 -7.36 -16.74 -6.84
N ASP A 163 -6.49 -17.18 -7.75
CA ASP A 163 -5.12 -17.60 -7.42
C ASP A 163 -4.19 -16.37 -7.35
N TRP A 164 -3.86 -15.94 -6.13
CA TRP A 164 -2.99 -14.80 -5.87
C TRP A 164 -1.50 -15.12 -5.86
N SER A 165 -1.13 -16.40 -6.02
CA SER A 165 0.24 -16.87 -5.79
C SER A 165 1.28 -16.13 -6.63
N GLU A 166 0.93 -15.74 -7.87
CA GLU A 166 1.82 -14.96 -8.73
C GLU A 166 2.06 -13.54 -8.17
N PHE A 167 1.02 -12.85 -7.72
CA PHE A 167 1.11 -11.49 -7.17
C PHE A 167 1.80 -11.49 -5.80
N GLU A 168 1.51 -12.49 -4.97
CA GLU A 168 2.21 -12.74 -3.72
C GLU A 168 3.71 -12.95 -3.98
N LYS A 169 4.05 -13.74 -5.01
CA LYS A 169 5.44 -13.97 -5.39
C LYS A 169 6.14 -12.70 -5.88
N LYS A 170 5.44 -11.85 -6.64
CA LYS A 170 5.95 -10.55 -7.09
C LYS A 170 6.27 -9.64 -5.90
N LYS A 171 5.35 -9.52 -4.91
CA LYS A 171 5.61 -8.79 -3.66
C LYS A 171 6.78 -9.41 -2.90
N GLU A 172 6.78 -10.72 -2.70
CA GLU A 172 7.82 -11.44 -1.97
C GLU A 172 9.22 -11.16 -2.56
N ASN A 173 9.34 -11.18 -3.88
CA ASN A 173 10.61 -10.89 -4.56
C ASN A 173 11.08 -9.45 -4.31
N PHE A 174 10.16 -8.48 -4.38
CA PHE A 174 10.47 -7.07 -4.10
C PHE A 174 10.91 -6.87 -2.64
N VAL A 175 10.12 -7.38 -1.69
CA VAL A 175 10.42 -7.32 -0.25
C VAL A 175 11.75 -7.98 0.07
N ASN A 176 12.04 -9.16 -0.49
CA ASN A 176 13.33 -9.84 -0.30
C ASN A 176 14.51 -9.01 -0.82
N LYS A 177 14.35 -8.34 -1.96
CA LYS A 177 15.40 -7.47 -2.53
C LYS A 177 15.70 -6.31 -1.57
N LYS A 178 14.66 -5.67 -1.03
CA LYS A 178 14.79 -4.53 -0.11
C LYS A 178 15.32 -4.94 1.26
N LEU A 179 14.88 -6.08 1.80
CA LEU A 179 15.42 -6.62 3.03
C LEU A 179 16.92 -6.93 2.92
N LYS A 180 17.38 -7.52 1.81
CA LYS A 180 18.80 -7.80 1.56
C LYS A 180 19.68 -6.56 1.40
N ALA A 181 19.07 -5.42 1.07
CA ALA A 181 19.75 -4.15 0.92
C ALA A 181 19.70 -3.30 2.21
N ASP A 182 19.20 -3.85 3.32
CA ASP A 182 18.97 -3.14 4.59
C ASP A 182 18.07 -1.90 4.42
N GLU A 183 17.19 -1.94 3.42
CA GLU A 183 16.34 -0.84 2.97
C GLU A 183 14.92 -0.90 3.56
N MET A 184 14.65 -1.91 4.40
CA MET A 184 13.39 -2.10 5.10
C MET A 184 13.55 -2.96 6.36
N LEU A 185 12.58 -2.84 7.26
CA LEU A 185 12.35 -3.75 8.37
C LEU A 185 10.93 -4.32 8.28
N GLY A 186 10.76 -5.55 8.77
CA GLY A 186 9.45 -6.16 8.87
C GLY A 186 9.38 -7.15 10.03
N VAL A 187 8.22 -7.21 10.67
CA VAL A 187 7.94 -8.14 11.76
C VAL A 187 6.64 -8.87 11.46
N ILE A 188 6.64 -10.18 11.64
CA ILE A 188 5.46 -11.04 11.51
C ILE A 188 5.15 -11.70 12.85
N ALA A 189 3.86 -11.77 13.19
CA ALA A 189 3.34 -12.43 14.37
C ALA A 189 2.72 -13.79 14.03
N TYR A 190 2.87 -14.75 14.94
CA TYR A 190 2.26 -16.08 14.86
C TYR A 190 1.53 -16.45 16.13
N TYR A 191 0.42 -17.17 15.99
CA TYR A 191 -0.29 -17.84 17.08
C TYR A 191 -0.41 -19.34 16.77
N LYS A 192 0.14 -20.21 17.63
CA LYS A 192 0.12 -21.68 17.46
C LYS A 192 0.45 -22.13 16.01
N ASN A 193 1.47 -21.52 15.41
CA ASN A 193 1.98 -21.75 14.03
C ASN A 193 1.14 -21.16 12.89
N ARG A 194 0.11 -20.35 13.16
CA ARG A 194 -0.61 -19.58 12.15
C ARG A 194 -0.13 -18.15 12.14
N SER A 195 0.11 -17.59 10.96
CA SER A 195 0.41 -16.16 10.80
C SER A 195 -0.79 -15.34 11.25
N ALA A 196 -0.57 -14.37 12.15
CA ALA A 196 -1.63 -13.62 12.83
C ALA A 196 -1.64 -12.13 12.46
N GLY A 197 -0.55 -11.62 11.91
CA GLY A 197 -0.42 -10.23 11.47
C GLY A 197 1.01 -9.87 11.15
N PHE A 198 1.23 -8.74 10.51
CA PHE A 198 2.56 -8.26 10.17
C PHE A 198 2.62 -6.72 10.13
N ILE A 199 3.83 -6.20 10.16
CA ILE A 199 4.15 -4.80 9.93
C ILE A 199 5.37 -4.69 9.02
N GLU A 200 5.32 -3.75 8.06
CA GLU A 200 6.36 -3.48 7.08
C GLU A 200 6.69 -2.00 7.08
N ALA A 201 7.98 -1.68 7.22
CA ALA A 201 8.47 -0.31 7.12
C ALA A 201 9.70 -0.21 6.22
N PHE A 202 9.70 0.75 5.31
CA PHE A 202 10.80 1.00 4.38
C PHE A 202 11.52 2.30 4.77
N THR A 203 12.77 2.47 4.33
CA THR A 203 13.45 3.77 4.48
C THR A 203 12.61 4.90 3.88
N LEU A 204 12.74 6.12 4.39
CA LEU A 204 11.96 7.26 3.90
C LEU A 204 12.16 7.49 2.39
N ASN A 205 13.39 7.37 1.90
CA ASN A 205 13.69 7.42 0.46
C ASN A 205 12.97 6.33 -0.36
N ASN A 206 12.97 5.08 0.09
CA ASN A 206 12.21 4.04 -0.63
C ASN A 206 10.71 4.27 -0.54
N SER A 207 10.23 4.81 0.58
CA SER A 207 8.81 5.04 0.79
C SER A 207 8.29 6.16 -0.11
N SER A 208 9.06 7.24 -0.31
CA SER A 208 8.72 8.29 -1.26
C SER A 208 8.66 7.77 -2.69
N ILE A 209 9.64 6.96 -3.09
CA ILE A 209 9.65 6.26 -4.38
C ILE A 209 8.39 5.41 -4.53
N LEU A 210 7.93 4.73 -3.47
CA LEU A 210 6.71 3.91 -3.48
C LEU A 210 5.40 4.71 -3.43
N GLY A 211 5.45 6.05 -3.41
CA GLY A 211 4.29 6.96 -3.46
C GLY A 211 3.85 7.52 -2.11
N PHE A 212 4.59 7.26 -1.03
CA PHE A 212 4.26 7.82 0.27
C PHE A 212 4.76 9.25 0.46
N PRO A 213 3.98 10.13 1.11
CA PRO A 213 4.53 11.38 1.59
C PRO A 213 5.47 11.09 2.77
N VAL A 214 6.63 11.73 2.80
CA VAL A 214 7.60 11.62 3.90
C VAL A 214 7.99 13.01 4.37
N SER A 215 8.44 13.13 5.62
CA SER A 215 8.82 14.45 6.13
C SER A 215 10.17 14.96 5.62
N GLU A 216 11.16 14.06 5.45
CA GLU A 216 12.49 14.36 4.92
C GLU A 216 13.13 13.08 4.36
N ILE A 217 13.37 13.02 3.04
CA ILE A 217 13.90 11.81 2.37
C ILE A 217 15.27 11.38 2.92
N ASN A 218 16.12 12.35 3.26
CA ASN A 218 17.50 12.09 3.65
C ASN A 218 17.65 11.80 5.15
N GLU A 219 16.56 11.86 5.91
CA GLU A 219 16.56 11.49 7.30
C GLU A 219 16.72 9.97 7.44
N ASN A 220 17.51 9.54 8.43
CA ASN A 220 17.65 8.13 8.77
C ASN A 220 16.39 7.63 9.49
N GLY A 221 15.27 7.55 8.78
CA GLY A 221 13.98 7.12 9.30
C GLY A 221 13.36 5.98 8.49
N LEU A 222 12.28 5.43 9.05
CA LEU A 222 11.44 4.43 8.41
C LEU A 222 10.01 4.97 8.27
N MET A 223 9.29 4.54 7.24
CA MET A 223 7.85 4.76 7.09
C MET A 223 7.15 3.41 7.16
N ILE A 224 6.18 3.26 8.06
CA ILE A 224 5.27 2.12 8.09
C ILE A 224 4.40 2.20 6.85
N THR A 225 4.65 1.27 5.92
CA THR A 225 3.92 1.21 4.65
C THR A 225 2.73 0.25 4.71
N CYS A 226 2.79 -0.73 5.62
CA CYS A 226 1.69 -1.66 5.84
C CYS A 226 1.69 -2.20 7.28
N LEU A 227 0.50 -2.28 7.86
CA LEU A 227 0.21 -2.97 9.12
C LEU A 227 -1.11 -3.70 8.94
N SER A 228 -1.10 -5.02 9.08
CA SER A 228 -2.31 -5.85 8.97
C SER A 228 -2.36 -6.89 10.07
N VAL A 229 -3.53 -7.04 10.68
CA VAL A 229 -3.84 -8.05 11.68
C VAL A 229 -4.98 -8.90 11.14
N CYS A 230 -4.76 -10.20 11.10
CA CYS A 230 -5.78 -11.15 10.70
C CYS A 230 -6.98 -11.04 11.65
N SER A 231 -8.17 -10.88 11.08
CA SER A 231 -9.40 -10.51 11.78
C SER A 231 -9.78 -11.47 12.91
N GLU A 232 -9.47 -12.77 12.79
CA GLU A 232 -9.72 -13.77 13.82
C GLU A 232 -8.84 -13.60 15.08
N PHE A 233 -7.72 -12.88 14.98
CA PHE A 233 -6.81 -12.54 16.09
C PHE A 233 -6.96 -11.08 16.56
N SER A 234 -7.99 -10.37 16.09
CA SER A 234 -8.26 -8.99 16.50
C SER A 234 -8.70 -8.91 17.97
N GLY A 235 -8.43 -7.76 18.61
CA GLY A 235 -8.83 -7.49 20.00
C GLY A 235 -7.78 -7.84 21.08
N TYR A 236 -6.67 -8.48 20.71
CA TYR A 236 -5.59 -8.89 21.62
C TYR A 236 -4.37 -7.95 21.60
N GLY A 237 -4.57 -6.68 21.21
CA GLY A 237 -3.50 -5.68 21.16
C GLY A 237 -2.36 -5.97 20.17
N LEU A 238 -2.56 -6.87 19.19
CA LEU A 238 -1.50 -7.35 18.31
C LEU A 238 -0.85 -6.25 17.46
N ALA A 239 -1.65 -5.30 16.95
CA ALA A 239 -1.15 -4.15 16.18
C ALA A 239 -0.15 -3.31 16.98
N LYS A 240 -0.47 -3.01 18.25
CA LYS A 240 0.42 -2.29 19.17
C LYS A 240 1.72 -3.05 19.41
N ARG A 241 1.64 -4.37 19.59
CA ARG A 241 2.83 -5.21 19.81
C ARG A 241 3.73 -5.25 18.58
N LEU A 242 3.16 -5.38 17.38
CA LEU A 242 3.91 -5.30 16.12
C LEU A 242 4.65 -3.97 15.98
N ILE A 243 4.01 -2.85 16.33
CA ILE A 243 4.67 -1.53 16.32
C ILE A 243 5.83 -1.49 17.32
N PHE A 244 5.67 -2.02 18.53
CA PHE A 244 6.77 -2.07 19.52
C PHE A 244 7.94 -2.95 19.10
N GLU A 245 7.68 -4.10 18.48
CA GLU A 245 8.76 -4.94 17.92
C GLU A 245 9.49 -4.19 16.80
N LEU A 246 8.76 -3.53 15.89
CA LEU A 246 9.37 -2.70 14.85
C LEU A 246 10.21 -1.55 15.45
N GLU A 247 9.71 -0.86 16.48
CA GLU A 247 10.43 0.21 17.18
C GLU A 247 11.74 -0.27 17.80
N ALA A 248 11.72 -1.44 18.46
CA ALA A 248 12.91 -2.02 19.07
C ALA A 248 13.98 -2.35 18.02
N GLU A 249 13.57 -2.90 16.88
CA GLU A 249 14.47 -3.24 15.78
C GLU A 249 14.97 -2.01 15.03
N ALA A 250 14.10 -1.03 14.82
CA ALA A 250 14.49 0.25 14.24
C ALA A 250 15.56 0.94 15.09
N LYS A 251 15.39 0.92 16.42
CA LYS A 251 16.39 1.41 17.37
C LYS A 251 17.70 0.61 17.31
N ALA A 252 17.63 -0.71 17.27
CA ALA A 252 18.81 -1.57 17.18
C ALA A 252 19.60 -1.35 15.88
N ALA A 253 18.89 -1.07 14.77
CA ALA A 253 19.47 -0.73 13.48
C ALA A 253 19.91 0.75 13.37
N GLY A 254 19.69 1.57 14.40
CA GLY A 254 20.16 2.95 14.47
C GLY A 254 19.30 3.97 13.72
N TYR A 255 18.06 3.62 13.34
CA TYR A 255 17.10 4.57 12.80
C TYR A 255 16.69 5.60 13.86
N LYS A 256 16.42 6.83 13.41
CA LYS A 256 16.12 7.99 14.25
C LYS A 256 14.63 8.30 14.34
N SER A 257 13.82 7.80 13.41
CA SER A 257 12.40 8.07 13.40
C SER A 257 11.60 6.97 12.71
N ILE A 258 10.32 6.89 13.07
CA ILE A 258 9.30 6.12 12.37
C ILE A 258 8.17 7.06 11.98
N GLU A 259 7.75 6.98 10.72
CA GLU A 259 6.63 7.69 10.14
C GLU A 259 5.51 6.74 9.77
N VAL A 260 4.30 7.26 9.69
CA VAL A 260 3.14 6.53 9.19
C VAL A 260 2.16 7.51 8.57
N LEU A 261 1.56 7.11 7.45
CA LEU A 261 0.38 7.77 6.92
C LEU A 261 -0.88 7.18 7.57
N ALA A 262 -1.40 7.86 8.58
CA ALA A 262 -2.56 7.43 9.33
C ALA A 262 -3.87 7.86 8.65
N PHE A 263 -4.87 6.98 8.70
CA PHE A 263 -6.20 7.20 8.14
C PHE A 263 -7.21 7.62 9.23
N PRO A 264 -8.33 8.24 8.83
CA PRO A 264 -9.49 8.39 9.70
C PRO A 264 -9.88 7.07 10.39
N ASP A 265 -10.27 7.14 11.66
CA ASP A 265 -10.55 5.94 12.47
C ASP A 265 -11.68 5.06 11.90
N GLU A 266 -12.59 5.65 11.13
CA GLU A 266 -13.69 4.97 10.44
C GLU A 266 -13.22 4.00 9.35
N ASP A 267 -12.04 4.22 8.75
CA ASP A 267 -11.50 3.37 7.68
C ASP A 267 -10.85 2.08 8.21
N SER A 268 -10.62 1.99 9.53
CA SER A 268 -10.00 0.85 10.24
C SER A 268 -8.58 0.44 9.78
N TRP A 269 -8.04 1.00 8.70
CA TRP A 269 -6.70 0.73 8.20
C TRP A 269 -5.71 1.79 8.69
N GLN A 270 -4.66 1.38 9.41
CA GLN A 270 -3.69 2.32 10.02
C GLN A 270 -4.37 3.53 10.71
N PRO A 271 -5.30 3.29 11.65
CA PRO A 271 -6.14 4.35 12.21
C PRO A 271 -5.32 5.33 13.06
N PHE A 272 -5.60 6.64 12.92
CA PHE A 272 -4.95 7.71 13.68
C PHE A 272 -4.90 7.43 15.20
N SER A 273 -6.01 6.98 15.78
CA SER A 273 -6.11 6.75 17.23
C SER A 273 -5.18 5.65 17.75
N LEU A 274 -4.75 4.71 16.90
CA LEU A 274 -3.75 3.70 17.27
C LEU A 274 -2.40 4.37 17.49
N TYR A 275 -1.92 5.14 16.53
CA TYR A 275 -0.59 5.74 16.56
C TYR A 275 -0.50 6.90 17.56
N ALA A 276 -1.56 7.71 17.69
CA ALA A 276 -1.62 8.78 18.69
C ALA A 276 -1.43 8.24 20.14
N LYS A 277 -1.93 7.04 20.43
CA LYS A 277 -1.75 6.37 21.74
C LYS A 277 -0.35 5.79 21.95
N LEU A 278 0.48 5.78 20.92
CA LEU A 278 1.84 5.24 20.91
C LEU A 278 2.88 6.35 20.72
N ASP A 279 2.51 7.59 21.06
CA ASP A 279 3.37 8.77 21.04
C ASP A 279 3.85 9.20 19.65
N PHE A 280 3.16 8.75 18.59
CA PHE A 280 3.32 9.38 17.28
C PHE A 280 2.67 10.76 17.29
N ILE A 281 3.40 11.76 16.84
CA ILE A 281 2.97 13.15 16.81
C ILE A 281 2.52 13.49 15.39
N GLN A 282 1.41 14.21 15.26
CA GLN A 282 0.96 14.74 13.97
C GLN A 282 2.03 15.67 13.39
N ASN A 283 2.41 15.41 12.14
CA ASN A 283 3.43 16.19 11.43
C ASN A 283 2.80 16.98 10.27
N ILE A 284 2.07 16.31 9.37
CA ILE A 284 1.42 16.92 8.21
C ILE A 284 -0.02 16.41 8.12
N ALA A 285 -0.99 17.30 7.89
CA ALA A 285 -2.38 16.93 7.63
C ALA A 285 -2.73 17.17 6.16
N PHE A 286 -3.49 16.24 5.57
CA PHE A 286 -3.91 16.29 4.16
C PHE A 286 -5.41 16.55 4.03
N GLU A 287 -5.83 17.06 2.87
CA GLU A 287 -7.22 17.49 2.63
C GLU A 287 -8.27 16.39 2.76
N ASN A 288 -7.88 15.12 2.61
CA ASN A 288 -8.76 13.96 2.73
C ASN A 288 -8.79 13.32 4.13
N GLY A 289 -8.30 14.04 5.15
CA GLY A 289 -8.28 13.56 6.53
C GLY A 289 -7.15 12.60 6.86
N LEU A 290 -6.27 12.29 5.89
CA LEU A 290 -5.04 11.56 6.16
C LEU A 290 -4.06 12.43 6.94
N ILE A 291 -3.25 11.80 7.79
CA ILE A 291 -2.28 12.48 8.64
C ILE A 291 -0.96 11.75 8.58
N LEU A 292 0.10 12.42 8.14
CA LEU A 292 1.46 11.94 8.35
C LEU A 292 1.80 12.13 9.83
N MET A 293 2.06 11.04 10.53
CA MET A 293 2.47 11.04 11.92
C MET A 293 3.92 10.56 12.04
N LYS A 294 4.65 11.11 13.00
CA LYS A 294 6.07 10.83 13.21
C LYS A 294 6.36 10.58 14.68
N LYS A 295 7.20 9.59 14.95
CA LYS A 295 7.76 9.32 16.27
C LYS A 295 9.28 9.34 16.17
N GLN A 296 9.93 10.08 17.07
CA GLN A 296 11.38 10.05 17.21
C GLN A 296 11.79 8.79 17.99
N ILE A 297 12.86 8.15 17.56
CA ILE A 297 13.48 7.03 18.26
C ILE A 297 14.69 7.59 19.01
N ASP A 298 14.63 7.61 20.33
CA ASP A 298 15.77 8.02 21.14
C ASP A 298 16.90 6.99 21.02
N CYS A 299 17.97 7.36 20.29
CA CYS A 299 19.23 6.64 20.30
C CYS A 299 19.90 6.84 21.67
N VAL A 300 20.30 5.74 22.33
CA VAL A 300 21.14 5.77 23.54
C VAL A 300 22.60 5.85 23.13
#